data_AF-A0A495ZEY7-F1
#
_entry.id   AF-A0A495ZEY7-F1
#
_cell.length_a   1.000
_cell.length_b   1.000
_cell.length_c   1.000
_cell.angle_alpha   90.00
_cell.angle_beta   90.00
_cell.angle_gamma   90.00
#
_symmetry.space_group_name_H-M   'P 1'
#
loop_
_entity.id
_entity.type
_entity.pdbx_description
1 polymer ?
#
loop_
_entity_poly.entity_id
_entity_poly.type
_entity_poly.pdbx_seq_one_letter_code
_entity_poly.pdbx_strand_id
1 'polypeptide(L)' 'EIARIEAQKLGLPENLCKDYLQYHIHYDLAKSEIAGLELFYKLAVKNGLVESERALSFET' A
#
# COMPACT_ATOMS: atom_id res chain seq x y z
N GLU A 1 2.27 20.32 3.47
CA GLU A 1 0.86 20.74 3.42
C GLU A 1 -0.12 19.62 3.77
N ILE A 2 -0.05 18.46 3.09
CA ILE A 2 -0.92 17.29 3.37
C ILE A 2 -0.87 16.85 4.85
N ALA A 3 0.33 16.67 5.41
CA ALA A 3 0.51 16.21 6.80
C ALA A 3 -0.23 17.08 7.82
N ARG A 4 -0.17 18.41 7.68
CA ARG A 4 -0.87 19.37 8.55
C ARG A 4 -2.39 19.24 8.47
N ILE A 5 -2.93 19.14 7.25
CA ILE A 5 -4.38 19.06 7.01
C ILE A 5 -4.94 17.76 7.59
N GLU A 6 -4.29 16.64 7.33
CA GLU A 6 -4.75 15.33 7.78
C GLU A 6 -4.53 15.13 9.29
N ALA A 7 -3.44 15.64 9.85
CA ALA A 7 -3.20 15.62 11.29
C ALA A 7 -4.34 16.27 12.09
N GLN A 8 -4.86 17.42 11.61
CA GLN A 8 -5.99 18.10 12.25
C GLN A 8 -7.27 17.27 12.19
N LYS A 9 -7.57 16.65 11.04
CA LYS A 9 -8.78 15.81 10.87
C LYS A 9 -8.71 14.55 11.73
N LEU A 10 -7.54 13.95 11.83
CA LEU A 10 -7.29 12.70 12.55
C LEU A 10 -7.06 12.90 14.05
N GLY A 11 -6.82 14.13 14.50
CA GLY A 11 -6.42 14.41 15.89
C GLY A 11 -5.03 13.89 16.24
N LEU A 12 -4.13 13.80 15.24
CA LEU A 12 -2.78 13.25 15.39
C LEU A 12 -1.71 14.36 15.33
N PRO A 13 -0.50 14.11 15.86
CA PRO A 13 0.63 15.02 15.67
C PRO A 13 1.04 15.17 14.20
N GLU A 14 1.30 16.39 13.74
CA GLU A 14 1.70 16.64 12.35
C GLU A 14 2.99 15.92 11.96
N ASN A 15 3.97 15.84 12.88
CA ASN A 15 5.22 15.14 12.62
C ASN A 15 5.00 13.64 12.40
N LEU A 16 4.08 13.01 13.14
CA LEU A 16 3.72 11.60 12.92
C LEU A 16 3.13 11.40 11.52
N CYS A 17 2.20 12.26 11.09
CA CYS A 17 1.63 12.18 9.74
C CYS A 17 2.69 12.41 8.67
N LYS A 18 3.60 13.36 8.90
CA LYS A 18 4.70 13.65 7.97
C LYS A 18 5.65 12.45 7.84
N ASP A 19 6.09 11.89 8.96
CA ASP A 19 7.02 10.76 8.97
C ASP A 19 6.40 9.53 8.30
N TYR A 20 5.13 9.27 8.58
CA TYR A 20 4.37 8.20 7.93
C TYR A 20 4.32 8.35 6.41
N LEU A 21 3.94 9.53 5.93
CA LEU A 21 3.85 9.81 4.50
C LEU A 21 5.23 9.79 3.81
N GLN A 22 6.30 10.21 4.48
CA GLN A 22 7.62 10.32 3.86
C GLN A 22 8.44 9.04 3.88
N TYR A 23 8.31 8.23 4.93
CA TYR A 23 9.24 7.13 5.19
C TYR A 23 8.58 5.76 5.27
N HIS A 24 7.26 5.69 5.41
CA HIS A 24 6.55 4.42 5.60
C HIS A 24 5.60 4.06 4.46
N ILE A 25 5.22 5.04 3.62
CA ILE A 25 4.46 4.78 2.40
C ILE A 25 5.42 4.79 1.21
N HIS A 26 5.45 3.67 0.49
CA HIS A 26 6.18 3.52 -0.76
C HIS A 26 5.20 3.81 -1.91
N TYR A 27 5.40 4.93 -2.60
CA TYR A 27 4.50 5.38 -3.68
C TYR A 27 4.85 4.78 -5.04
N ASP A 28 6.08 4.33 -5.21
CA ASP A 28 6.53 3.68 -6.45
C ASP A 28 6.11 2.22 -6.42
N LEU A 29 5.31 1.82 -7.41
CA LEU A 29 4.95 0.44 -7.63
C LEU A 29 5.99 -0.23 -8.53
N ALA A 30 7.16 -0.53 -7.96
CA ALA A 30 8.25 -1.17 -8.69
C ALA A 30 8.12 -2.71 -8.64
N LYS A 31 9.12 -3.39 -9.21
CA LYS A 31 9.12 -4.85 -9.37
C LYS A 31 8.98 -5.58 -8.02
N SER A 32 9.55 -5.04 -6.94
CA SER A 32 9.45 -5.63 -5.60
C SER A 32 8.03 -5.60 -5.07
N GLU A 33 7.33 -4.47 -5.22
CA GLU A 33 5.97 -4.29 -4.74
C GLU A 33 5.00 -5.14 -5.56
N ILE A 34 5.19 -5.21 -6.88
CA ILE A 34 4.44 -6.11 -7.77
C ILE A 34 4.63 -7.58 -7.35
N ALA A 35 5.86 -8.02 -7.11
CA ALA A 35 6.14 -9.38 -6.67
C ALA A 35 5.48 -9.69 -5.31
N GLY A 36 5.43 -8.72 -4.40
CA GLY A 36 4.71 -8.84 -3.12
C GLY A 36 3.21 -9.03 -3.32
N LEU A 37 2.59 -8.26 -4.22
CA LEU A 37 1.17 -8.40 -4.57
C LEU A 37 0.87 -9.76 -5.22
N GLU A 38 1.71 -10.22 -6.15
CA GLU A 38 1.56 -11.55 -6.76
C GLU A 38 1.62 -12.67 -5.71
N LEU A 39 2.56 -12.58 -4.76
CA LEU A 39 2.67 -13.56 -3.67
C LEU A 39 1.44 -13.52 -2.78
N PHE A 40 0.94 -12.33 -2.43
CA PHE A 40 -0.28 -12.17 -1.66
C PHE A 40 -1.47 -12.87 -2.34
N TYR A 41 -1.67 -12.67 -3.65
CA TYR A 41 -2.75 -13.32 -4.38
C TYR A 41 -2.63 -14.84 -4.39
N LYS A 42 -1.42 -15.38 -4.63
CA LYS A 42 -1.16 -16.84 -4.56
C LYS A 42 -1.53 -17.41 -3.20
N LEU A 43 -1.20 -16.70 -2.12
CA LEU A 43 -1.55 -17.11 -0.77
C LEU A 43 -3.06 -17.02 -0.52
N ALA A 44 -3.72 -15.98 -1.01
CA ALA A 44 -5.16 -15.81 -0.86
C ALA A 44 -5.95 -16.93 -1.56
N VAL A 45 -5.55 -17.32 -2.78
CA VAL A 45 -6.12 -18.48 -3.50
C VAL A 45 -5.88 -19.77 -2.75
N LYS A 46 -4.64 -20.02 -2.30
CA LYS A 46 -4.29 -21.22 -1.52
C LYS A 46 -5.14 -21.37 -0.25
N ASN A 47 -5.54 -20.26 0.37
CA ASN A 47 -6.36 -20.24 1.57
C ASN A 47 -7.87 -20.11 1.29
N GLY A 48 -8.30 -20.17 0.02
CA GLY A 48 -9.72 -20.10 -0.36
C GLY A 48 -10.39 -18.74 -0.10
N LEU A 49 -9.60 -17.66 0.04
CA LEU A 49 -10.12 -16.30 0.23
C LEU A 49 -10.57 -15.67 -1.10
N VAL A 50 -10.05 -16.18 -2.21
CA VAL A 50 -10.43 -15.81 -3.58
C VAL A 50 -10.43 -17.05 -4.46
N GLU A 51 -11.29 -17.06 -5.48
CA GLU A 51 -11.56 -18.23 -6.33
C GLU A 51 -10.42 -18.55 -7.32
N SER A 52 -9.68 -17.54 -7.77
CA SER A 52 -8.59 -17.73 -8.75
C SER A 52 -7.55 -16.62 -8.71
N GLU A 53 -6.35 -16.93 -9.23
CA GLU A 53 -5.29 -15.93 -9.43
C GLU A 53 -5.71 -14.97 -10.54
N ARG A 54 -5.66 -13.67 -10.26
CA ARG A 54 -5.85 -12.62 -11.28
C ARG A 54 -4.49 -12.12 -11.73
N ALA A 55 -4.23 -12.15 -13.03
CA ALA A 55 -3.06 -11.51 -13.59
C ALA A 55 -3.12 -9.99 -13.31
N LEU A 56 -2.08 -9.47 -12.66
CA LEU A 56 -1.95 -8.04 -12.41
C LEU A 56 -1.37 -7.39 -13.66
N SER A 57 -2.08 -6.43 -14.23
CA SER A 57 -1.60 -5.57 -15.31
C SER A 57 -1.51 -4.14 -14.81
N PHE A 58 -0.30 -3.58 -14.82
CA PHE A 58 -0.08 -2.17 -14.51
C PHE A 58 0.31 -1.46 -15.80
N GLU A 59 -0.41 -0.39 -16.12
CA GLU A 59 -0.01 0.52 -17.19
C GLU A 59 1.23 1.29 -16.72
N THR A 60 2.33 1.16 -17.46
CA THR A 60 3.60 1.89 -17.23
C THR A 60 3.61 3.23 -17.93
#